data_AF-A0AAN9AMY8-F1
#
_entry.id   AF-A0AAN9AMY8-F1
#
_cell.length_a   1.000
_cell.length_b   1.000
_cell.length_c   1.000
_cell.angle_alpha   90.00
_cell.angle_beta   90.00
_cell.angle_gamma   90.00
#
_symmetry.space_group_name_H-M   'P 1'
#
loop_
_entity.id
_entity.type
_entity.pdbx_description
1 polymer ?
#
loop_
_entity_poly.entity_id
_entity_poly.type
_entity_poly.pdbx_seq_one_letter_code
_entity_poly.pdbx_strand_id
1 'polypeptide(L)'
;MVFNKEYIDVYGRLLHCDDPQDVTMYPFQLSETVTRRIICRSCMMDSAKWVVHDSQLTPESPCFMCHTCFTLLHYDQNGQKICNFKAYKYRQKTGPS
;
A
#
# COMPACT_ATOMS: atom_id res chain seq x y z
N MET A 1 -40.59 -20.34 -10.02
CA MET A 1 -39.24 -20.09 -10.54
C MET A 1 -38.28 -20.87 -9.66
N VAL A 2 -37.68 -21.91 -10.22
CA VAL A 2 -36.84 -22.85 -9.48
C VAL A 2 -35.45 -22.25 -9.40
N PHE A 3 -35.02 -21.85 -8.19
CA PHE A 3 -33.65 -21.40 -7.95
C PHE A 3 -32.73 -22.63 -8.02
N ASN A 4 -32.18 -22.91 -9.20
CA ASN A 4 -31.24 -23.99 -9.42
C ASN A 4 -29.82 -23.57 -8.99
N LYS A 5 -29.38 -24.21 -7.89
CA LYS A 5 -28.02 -24.65 -7.53
C LYS A 5 -26.82 -23.89 -8.10
N GLU A 6 -26.22 -23.10 -7.22
CA GLU A 6 -24.77 -22.88 -7.05
C GLU A 6 -23.94 -22.72 -8.33
N TYR A 7 -24.04 -21.55 -8.94
CA TYR A 7 -23.12 -21.06 -9.96
C TYR A 7 -21.97 -20.32 -9.30
N ILE A 8 -20.86 -21.02 -9.06
CA ILE A 8 -19.62 -20.46 -8.53
C ILE A 8 -18.70 -20.17 -9.71
N ASP A 9 -18.23 -18.93 -9.83
CA ASP A 9 -17.26 -18.52 -10.85
C ASP A 9 -15.86 -19.10 -10.58
N VAL A 10 -14.93 -18.89 -11.50
CA VAL A 10 -13.55 -19.39 -11.42
C VAL A 10 -12.80 -18.86 -10.16
N TYR A 11 -13.34 -17.84 -9.48
CA TYR A 11 -12.77 -17.20 -8.29
C TYR A 11 -13.51 -17.52 -6.98
N GLY A 12 -14.49 -18.44 -7.00
CA GLY A 12 -15.19 -18.85 -5.79
C GLY A 12 -16.35 -17.93 -5.38
N ARG A 13 -16.77 -16.99 -6.24
CA ARG A 13 -17.91 -16.09 -6.00
C ARG A 13 -19.16 -16.60 -6.73
N LEU A 14 -20.35 -16.38 -6.16
CA LEU A 14 -21.61 -16.63 -6.86
C LEU A 14 -21.82 -15.64 -8.02
N LEU A 15 -22.19 -16.15 -9.20
CA LEU A 15 -22.53 -15.32 -10.36
C LEU A 15 -23.75 -14.44 -10.06
N HIS A 16 -23.60 -13.13 -10.27
CA HIS A 16 -24.66 -12.14 -10.23
C HIS A 16 -25.27 -11.93 -11.62
N CYS A 17 -26.50 -11.41 -11.70
CA CYS A 17 -27.14 -11.11 -13.00
C CYS A 17 -26.44 -10.01 -13.79
N ASP A 18 -25.65 -9.17 -13.11
CA ASP A 18 -24.85 -8.12 -13.73
C ASP A 18 -23.46 -8.60 -14.14
N ASP A 19 -23.09 -9.83 -13.79
CA ASP A 19 -21.81 -10.38 -14.20
C ASP A 19 -21.86 -10.80 -15.69
N PRO A 20 -20.72 -10.73 -16.41
CA PRO A 20 -20.63 -11.23 -17.76
C PRO A 20 -21.08 -12.69 -17.85
N GLN A 21 -22.01 -12.98 -18.77
CA GLN A 21 -22.52 -14.35 -18.97
C GLN A 21 -21.60 -15.18 -19.88
N ASP A 22 -20.72 -14.52 -20.63
CA ASP A 22 -19.70 -15.18 -21.44
C ASP A 22 -18.50 -15.58 -20.56
N VAL A 23 -18.27 -16.89 -20.45
CA VAL A 23 -17.20 -17.49 -19.63
C VAL A 23 -15.81 -17.05 -20.12
N THR A 24 -15.66 -16.69 -21.40
CA THR A 24 -14.38 -16.24 -21.95
C THR A 24 -13.94 -14.87 -21.43
N MET A 25 -14.86 -14.12 -20.79
CA MET A 25 -14.54 -12.85 -20.15
C MET A 25 -13.89 -13.01 -18.77
N TYR A 26 -13.86 -14.21 -18.18
CA TYR A 26 -13.25 -14.43 -16.86
C TYR A 26 -11.77 -14.82 -16.95
N PRO A 27 -10.90 -14.33 -16.04
CA PRO A 27 -11.12 -13.25 -15.07
C PRO A 27 -11.40 -11.89 -15.72
N PHE A 28 -12.43 -11.20 -15.23
CA PHE A 28 -12.64 -9.79 -15.51
C PHE A 28 -12.40 -8.95 -14.25
N GLN A 29 -11.98 -7.70 -14.45
CA GLN A 29 -11.69 -6.78 -13.35
C GLN A 29 -13.00 -6.17 -12.83
N LEU A 30 -13.42 -6.56 -11.62
CA LEU A 30 -14.62 -6.02 -10.96
C LEU A 30 -14.44 -4.61 -10.44
N SER A 31 -13.24 -4.28 -9.96
CA SER A 31 -12.94 -2.95 -9.41
C SER A 31 -11.45 -2.68 -9.44
N GLU A 32 -11.08 -1.42 -9.67
CA GLU A 32 -9.72 -0.95 -9.44
C GLU A 32 -9.53 -0.63 -7.96
N THR A 33 -8.48 -1.17 -7.36
CA THR A 33 -8.08 -0.71 -6.02
C THR A 33 -7.49 0.69 -6.17
N VAL A 34 -8.16 1.70 -5.61
CA VAL A 34 -7.60 3.06 -5.54
C VAL A 34 -6.34 3.03 -4.67
N THR A 35 -5.17 3.06 -5.31
CA THR A 35 -3.89 3.17 -4.61
C THR A 35 -3.72 4.58 -4.07
N ARG A 36 -3.88 4.75 -2.75
CA ARG A 36 -3.61 6.03 -2.09
C ARG A 36 -2.13 6.18 -1.80
N ARG A 37 -1.57 7.33 -2.19
CA ARG A 37 -0.19 7.72 -1.85
C ARG A 37 -0.08 7.92 -0.34
N ILE A 38 0.86 7.23 0.31
CA ILE A 38 1.23 7.55 1.69
C ILE A 38 2.19 8.74 1.68
N ILE A 39 1.83 9.82 2.37
CA ILE A 39 2.68 11.02 2.49
C ILE A 39 3.62 10.90 3.69
N CYS A 40 4.75 11.60 3.61
CA CYS A 40 5.73 11.71 4.69
C CYS A 40 5.09 12.34 5.92
N ARG A 41 5.25 11.72 7.08
CA ARG A 41 4.69 12.22 8.33
C ARG A 41 5.33 13.53 8.80
N SER A 42 6.62 13.73 8.51
CA SER A 42 7.35 14.92 8.97
C SER A 42 7.09 16.16 8.13
N CYS A 43 7.13 16.06 6.79
CA CYS A 43 6.95 17.23 5.93
C CYS A 43 5.56 17.34 5.32
N MET A 44 4.77 16.26 5.28
CA MET A 44 3.44 16.19 4.66
C MET A 44 3.38 16.61 3.18
N MET A 45 4.52 16.75 2.50
CA MET A 45 4.61 17.15 1.09
C MET A 45 4.98 15.97 0.18
N ASP A 46 6.02 15.24 0.55
CA ASP A 46 6.56 14.16 -0.27
C ASP A 46 5.96 12.79 0.05
N SER A 47 5.99 11.87 -0.92
CA SER A 47 5.70 10.45 -0.68
C SER A 47 6.68 9.85 0.32
N ALA A 48 6.14 9.01 1.20
CA ALA A 48 6.95 8.09 1.96
C ALA A 48 7.76 7.14 1.06
N LYS A 49 9.05 6.99 1.38
CA LYS A 49 10.00 6.04 0.77
C LYS A 49 10.59 5.08 1.80
N TRP A 50 10.41 5.39 3.09
CA TRP A 50 10.89 4.64 4.22
C TRP A 50 9.76 4.44 5.22
N VAL A 51 9.76 3.27 5.85
CA VAL A 51 9.00 2.99 7.06
C VAL A 51 10.00 2.77 8.20
N VAL A 52 9.85 3.51 9.28
CA VAL A 52 10.73 3.52 10.44
C VAL A 52 9.98 2.95 11.64
N HIS A 53 10.61 2.02 12.35
CA HIS A 53 10.12 1.44 13.58
C HIS A 53 11.09 1.71 14.73
N ASP A 54 10.52 1.79 15.93
CA ASP A 54 11.25 1.82 17.21
C ASP A 54 12.25 2.99 17.31
N SER A 55 11.98 4.12 16.64
CA SER A 55 12.79 5.35 16.73
C SER A 55 12.27 6.28 17.81
N GLN A 56 13.17 6.74 18.69
CA GLN A 56 12.85 7.74 19.72
C GLN A 56 12.59 9.14 19.14
N LEU A 57 12.95 9.36 17.88
CA LEU A 57 12.83 10.66 17.19
C LEU A 57 11.53 10.78 16.40
N THR A 58 10.73 9.72 16.33
CA THR A 58 9.45 9.69 15.63
C THR A 58 8.28 9.60 16.62
N PRO A 59 7.16 10.29 16.36
CA PRO A 59 6.02 10.30 17.28
C PRO A 59 5.23 8.98 17.31
N GLU A 60 5.41 8.12 16.29
CA GLU A 60 4.68 6.86 16.11
C GLU A 60 5.60 5.75 15.57
N SER A 61 5.22 4.49 15.76
CA SER A 61 5.92 3.30 15.23
C SER A 61 4.86 2.33 14.67
N PRO A 62 4.80 2.08 13.34
CA PRO A 62 5.65 2.62 12.28
C PRO A 62 5.40 4.09 11.92
N CYS A 63 6.48 4.81 11.57
CA CYS A 63 6.43 6.14 10.98
C CYS A 63 6.85 6.11 9.51
N PHE A 64 6.06 6.74 8.64
CA PHE A 64 6.32 6.82 7.20
C PHE A 64 7.03 8.12 6.84
N MET A 65 8.18 8.06 6.17
CA MET A 65 9.01 9.23 5.88
C MET A 65 9.48 9.25 4.43
N CYS A 66 9.59 10.45 3.85
CA CYS A 66 10.31 10.64 2.59
C CYS A 66 11.82 10.44 2.81
N HIS A 67 12.59 10.37 1.71
CA HIS A 67 14.02 10.14 1.82
C HIS A 67 14.75 11.27 2.58
N THR A 68 14.45 12.52 2.25
CA THR A 68 15.12 13.69 2.84
C THR A 68 14.88 13.77 4.35
N CYS A 69 13.62 13.72 4.79
CA CYS A 69 13.29 13.77 6.22
C CYS A 69 13.87 12.57 6.97
N PHE A 70 13.85 11.38 6.38
CA PHE A 70 14.47 10.19 6.99
C PHE A 70 15.96 10.41 7.25
N THR A 71 16.71 10.86 6.25
CA THR A 71 18.15 11.10 6.37
C THR A 71 18.46 12.19 7.39
N LEU A 72 17.79 13.35 7.29
CA LEU A 72 18.01 14.49 8.19
C LEU A 72 17.68 14.18 9.66
N LEU A 73 16.67 13.34 9.90
CA LEU A 73 16.24 13.02 11.26
C LEU A 73 17.10 11.93 11.91
N HIS A 74 17.63 10.98 11.13
CA HIS A 74 18.27 9.78 11.69
C HIS A 74 19.79 9.74 11.50
N TYR A 75 20.36 10.61 10.67
CA TYR A 75 21.77 10.64 10.36
C TYR A 75 22.36 12.03 10.56
N ASP A 76 23.61 12.07 11.00
CA ASP A 76 24.40 13.31 11.07
C ASP A 76 24.95 13.70 9.69
N GLN A 77 25.69 14.80 9.65
CA GLN A 77 26.34 15.30 8.42
C GLN A 77 27.42 14.34 7.88
N ASN A 78 27.92 13.43 8.72
CA ASN A 78 28.91 12.41 8.35
C ASN A 78 28.26 11.09 7.89
N GLY A 79 26.93 10.99 7.91
CA GLY A 79 26.20 9.77 7.58
C GLY A 79 26.18 8.72 8.70
N GLN A 80 26.50 9.11 9.93
CA GLN A 80 26.40 8.25 11.11
C GLN A 80 25.01 8.33 11.75
N LYS A 81 24.49 7.19 12.20
CA LYS A 81 23.19 7.14 12.88
C LYS A 81 23.26 7.87 14.21
N ILE A 82 22.31 8.78 14.44
CA ILE A 82 22.21 9.52 15.70
C ILE A 82 21.37 8.82 16.77
N CYS A 83 20.58 7.81 16.37
CA CYS A 83 19.76 7.01 17.28
C CYS A 83 19.61 5.57 16.78
N ASN A 84 19.07 4.70 17.64
CA ASN A 84 18.70 3.34 17.28
C ASN A 84 17.30 3.32 16.66
N PHE A 85 17.18 2.65 15.51
CA PHE A 85 15.91 2.47 14.79
C PHE A 85 16.02 1.31 13.80
N LYS A 86 14.87 0.77 13.39
CA LYS A 86 14.76 -0.15 12.25
C LYS A 86 14.09 0.59 11.09
N ALA A 87 14.69 0.54 9.91
CA ALA A 87 14.12 1.19 8.72
C ALA A 87 14.07 0.23 7.54
N TYR A 88 12.96 0.27 6.82
CA TYR A 88 12.71 -0.55 5.64
C TYR A 88 12.27 0.33 4.47
N LYS A 89 12.64 -0.05 3.24
CA LYS A 89 12.17 0.65 2.04
C LYS A 89 10.67 0.45 1.89
N TYR A 90 9.93 1.55 1.74
CA TYR A 90 8.51 1.54 1.46
C TYR A 90 8.25 1.75 -0.03
N ARG A 91 7.70 0.73 -0.69
CA ARG A 91 7.28 0.80 -2.10
C ARG A 91 5.80 1.12 -2.17
N GLN A 92 5.49 2.33 -2.60
CA GLN A 92 4.11 2.69 -2.94
C GLN A 92 3.65 1.85 -4.13
N LYS A 93 2.47 1.26 -4.02
CA LYS A 93 1.78 0.72 -5.19
C LYS A 93 1.42 1.91 -6.06
N THR A 94 2.11 2.08 -7.17
CA THR A 94 1.66 2.94 -8.25
C THR A 94 0.44 2.28 -8.88
N GLY A 95 -0.66 3.02 -9.02
CA GLY A 95 -1.81 2.54 -9.78
C GLY A 95 -1.42 2.24 -11.24
N PRO A 96 -2.21 1.45 -11.97
CA PRO A 96 -1.97 1.23 -13.39
C PRO A 96 -1.99 2.58 -14.12
N SER A 97 -0.94 2.84 -14.89
CA SER A 97 -0.77 3.97 -15.80
C SER A 97 -1.61 3.81 -17.06
#